data_AF-A0AAQ3TFX8-F1
#
_entry.id   AF-A0AAQ3TFX8-F1
#
_cell.length_a   1.000
_cell.length_b   1.000
_cell.length_c   1.000
_cell.angle_alpha   90.00
_cell.angle_beta   90.00
_cell.angle_gamma   90.00
#
_symmetry.space_group_name_H-M   'P 1'
#
loop_
_entity.id
_entity.type
_entity.pdbx_description
1 polymer ?
#
loop_
_entity_poly.entity_id
_entity_poly.type
_entity_poly.pdbx_seq_one_letter_code
_entity_poly.pdbx_strand_id
1 'polypeptide(L)'
;MAGPMEPEGRDAAGKPLLVRVRGSSSDGGGRRRSGSASSSSIAVVVGSTAVAVAGSFEFGMSIGYSSPSQMGIMGDLHLTLAEYSVFGSILTIGAMLGAIVSGSIADRASRKGAMAISDVICTLGYLLIAFSQNYWWLDIGRVFIGCGIGLLSYVVPVYISEIMPKNLRGGFATVNQFMICCGGSLAFVLGTFITWRTLAIAGVVPCLLQLVGLLFIPESPRWLARFGHSGAFVAELQKLRGQGTDISEEASEIQIFTEKLQRLPESKMLDLFQKDYIHAVTAGVGLMALQQLGGVNGILFYASQVFVSAGFSSGNTGTIAMAVVQVPMIGLGVVLMDKAGRRPLLMVSAAGTCLGCLLVGLSFLSKEQHWERDFNVFALAGLLVFIGSFSLGMGGIPWVIMSEIFPINMKGSAGSLVTLVSWLGSWVVSYAFNFLLIWSSYGTFFIFATICGLTVVFVEQLVPETKGRTLEEIQASMNSSLTPFHK
;
A
#
# COMPACT_ATOMS: atom_id res chain seq x y z
N MET A 1 8.79 60.08 -23.17
CA MET A 1 7.41 60.52 -23.45
C MET A 1 6.58 59.28 -23.71
N ALA A 2 5.78 58.91 -22.71
CA ALA A 2 4.81 57.83 -22.78
C ALA A 2 3.50 58.37 -23.37
N GLY A 3 2.79 57.53 -24.12
CA GLY A 3 1.43 57.78 -24.60
C GLY A 3 1.01 56.70 -25.61
N PRO A 4 -0.24 56.22 -25.59
CA PRO A 4 -0.52 54.80 -25.34
C PRO A 4 -1.19 54.09 -26.53
N MET A 5 -1.10 52.76 -26.59
CA MET A 5 -1.97 51.93 -27.43
C MET A 5 -2.54 50.77 -26.63
N GLU A 6 -3.86 50.83 -26.42
CA GLU A 6 -4.84 49.73 -26.29
C GLU A 6 -6.25 50.38 -26.36
N PRO A 7 -7.37 49.68 -26.68
CA PRO A 7 -7.53 48.22 -26.73
C PRO A 7 -8.34 47.65 -27.93
N GLU A 8 -8.21 46.32 -28.09
CA GLU A 8 -9.19 45.31 -28.49
C GLU A 8 -10.50 45.73 -29.19
N GLY A 9 -10.64 45.39 -30.47
CA GLY A 9 -11.93 45.29 -31.15
C GLY A 9 -12.62 43.95 -30.86
N ARG A 10 -13.77 44.00 -30.16
CA ARG A 10 -14.70 42.88 -29.96
C ARG A 10 -15.77 42.87 -31.05
N ASP A 11 -16.08 41.70 -31.61
CA ASP A 11 -17.34 41.47 -32.33
C ASP A 11 -18.49 41.14 -31.36
N ALA A 12 -19.72 41.48 -31.76
CA ALA A 12 -20.95 41.56 -30.97
C ALA A 12 -21.49 40.24 -30.35
N ALA A 13 -20.66 39.22 -30.15
CA ALA A 13 -21.06 37.96 -29.48
C ALA A 13 -19.94 37.27 -28.64
N GLY A 14 -18.82 37.94 -28.34
CA GLY A 14 -17.93 37.55 -27.22
C GLY A 14 -17.42 36.10 -27.16
N LYS A 15 -16.80 35.57 -28.22
CA LYS A 15 -16.03 34.30 -28.20
C LYS A 15 -14.73 34.39 -29.02
N PRO A 16 -13.60 33.80 -28.59
CA PRO A 16 -12.33 33.88 -29.32
C PRO A 16 -12.31 32.98 -30.58
N LEU A 17 -11.63 33.49 -31.61
CA LEU A 17 -11.45 32.92 -32.96
C LEU A 17 -10.66 31.60 -32.95
N LEU A 18 -11.29 30.51 -33.39
CA LEU A 18 -10.63 29.27 -33.78
C LEU A 18 -10.11 29.37 -35.21
N VAL A 19 -8.79 29.20 -35.39
CA VAL A 19 -8.12 29.06 -36.68
C VAL A 19 -8.59 27.77 -37.35
N ARG A 20 -9.34 27.89 -38.45
CA ARG A 20 -9.85 26.77 -39.25
C ARG A 20 -8.87 26.50 -40.40
N VAL A 21 -8.00 25.50 -40.23
CA VAL A 21 -7.17 24.96 -41.33
C VAL A 21 -8.08 24.18 -42.30
N ARG A 22 -8.05 24.57 -43.58
CA ARG A 22 -8.72 23.89 -44.70
C ARG A 22 -8.05 22.52 -44.92
N GLY A 23 -8.80 21.44 -44.71
CA GLY A 23 -8.49 20.10 -45.21
C GLY A 23 -9.44 19.73 -46.34
N SER A 24 -8.88 19.43 -47.50
CA SER A 24 -9.59 19.01 -48.72
C SER A 24 -10.31 17.68 -48.53
N SER A 25 -11.53 17.63 -49.03
CA SER A 25 -12.36 16.45 -49.21
C SER A 25 -11.77 15.48 -50.24
N SER A 26 -11.43 14.26 -49.81
CA SER A 26 -11.45 13.07 -50.66
C SER A 26 -12.14 11.95 -49.89
N ASP A 27 -13.37 11.67 -50.29
CA ASP A 27 -14.17 10.52 -49.86
C ASP A 27 -13.48 9.22 -50.31
N GLY A 28 -13.32 8.28 -49.38
CA GLY A 28 -12.72 6.98 -49.63
C GLY A 28 -12.84 6.06 -48.41
N GLY A 29 -13.84 5.19 -48.44
CA GLY A 29 -14.29 4.29 -47.37
C GLY A 29 -13.22 3.72 -46.43
N GLY A 30 -13.37 4.02 -45.13
CA GLY A 30 -12.60 3.42 -44.04
C GLY A 30 -13.39 3.33 -42.72
N ARG A 31 -14.72 3.27 -42.79
CA ARG A 31 -15.58 3.11 -41.60
C ARG A 31 -15.72 1.61 -41.28
N ARG A 32 -14.79 1.06 -40.50
CA ARG A 32 -14.91 -0.11 -39.59
C ARG A 32 -13.52 -0.62 -39.19
N ARG A 33 -12.89 -0.01 -38.18
CA ARG A 33 -11.77 -0.62 -37.42
C ARG A 33 -11.43 0.04 -36.07
N SER A 34 -12.10 1.12 -35.65
CA SER A 34 -11.81 1.77 -34.35
C SER A 34 -12.35 1.00 -33.14
N GLY A 35 -13.34 0.12 -33.32
CA GLY A 35 -13.95 -0.65 -32.22
C GLY A 35 -13.07 -1.77 -31.66
N SER A 36 -12.25 -2.45 -32.49
CA SER A 36 -11.41 -3.57 -31.99
C SER A 36 -10.07 -3.11 -31.43
N ALA A 37 -9.52 -2.00 -31.95
CA ALA A 37 -8.23 -1.47 -31.49
C ALA A 37 -8.33 -0.93 -30.05
N SER A 38 -9.38 -0.16 -29.74
CA SER A 38 -9.60 0.40 -28.39
C SER A 38 -9.83 -0.67 -27.32
N SER A 39 -10.62 -1.71 -27.63
CA SER A 39 -10.85 -2.82 -26.70
C SER A 39 -9.60 -3.67 -26.47
N SER A 40 -8.75 -3.85 -27.49
CA SER A 40 -7.48 -4.57 -27.36
C SER A 40 -6.49 -3.85 -26.46
N SER A 41 -6.41 -2.51 -26.52
CA SER A 41 -5.51 -1.71 -25.66
C SER A 41 -5.89 -1.81 -24.19
N ILE A 42 -7.19 -1.69 -23.89
CA ILE A 42 -7.71 -1.79 -22.52
C ILE A 42 -7.44 -3.20 -21.97
N ALA A 43 -7.61 -4.23 -22.79
CA ALA A 43 -7.31 -5.60 -22.40
C ALA A 43 -5.82 -5.81 -22.03
N VAL A 44 -4.89 -5.22 -22.79
CA VAL A 44 -3.45 -5.29 -22.47
C VAL A 44 -3.13 -4.57 -21.16
N VAL A 45 -3.71 -3.38 -20.95
CA VAL A 45 -3.52 -2.57 -19.74
C VAL A 45 -4.09 -3.27 -18.49
N VAL A 46 -5.30 -3.82 -18.60
CA VAL A 46 -5.94 -4.58 -17.52
C VAL A 46 -5.20 -5.90 -17.26
N GLY A 47 -4.80 -6.62 -18.31
CA GLY A 47 -4.02 -7.85 -18.18
C GLY A 47 -2.66 -7.62 -17.53
N SER A 48 -1.96 -6.55 -17.92
CA SER A 48 -0.66 -6.17 -17.33
C SER A 48 -0.81 -5.81 -15.85
N THR A 49 -1.92 -5.15 -15.51
CA THR A 49 -2.22 -4.82 -14.11
C THR A 49 -2.58 -6.05 -13.30
N ALA A 50 -3.38 -6.97 -13.86
CA ALA A 50 -3.75 -8.23 -13.22
C ALA A 50 -2.52 -9.07 -12.86
N VAL A 51 -1.51 -9.11 -13.75
CA VAL A 51 -0.22 -9.74 -13.46
C VAL A 51 0.55 -8.98 -12.37
N ALA A 52 0.64 -7.66 -12.46
CA ALA A 52 1.38 -6.87 -11.47
C ALA A 52 0.80 -7.00 -10.05
N VAL A 53 -0.54 -7.02 -9.91
CA VAL A 53 -1.20 -7.12 -8.60
C VAL A 53 -1.16 -8.54 -8.01
N ALA A 54 -0.70 -9.55 -8.76
CA ALA A 54 -0.37 -10.85 -8.19
C ALA A 54 0.73 -10.73 -7.12
N GLY A 55 1.64 -9.76 -7.25
CA GLY A 55 2.65 -9.47 -6.22
C GLY A 55 2.08 -8.80 -4.98
N SER A 56 1.07 -7.94 -5.16
CA SER A 56 0.29 -7.40 -4.05
C SER A 56 -0.46 -8.51 -3.31
N PHE A 57 -0.99 -9.49 -4.03
CA PHE A 57 -1.63 -10.66 -3.45
C PHE A 57 -0.65 -11.51 -2.65
N GLU A 58 0.54 -11.74 -3.19
CA GLU A 58 1.63 -12.45 -2.53
C GLU A 58 2.06 -11.75 -1.23
N PHE A 59 2.24 -10.43 -1.27
CA PHE A 59 2.46 -9.60 -0.08
C PHE A 59 1.40 -9.86 0.99
N GLY A 60 0.12 -9.88 0.60
CA GLY A 60 -1.00 -10.18 1.48
C GLY A 60 -0.90 -11.56 2.12
N MET A 61 -0.65 -12.59 1.30
CA MET A 61 -0.48 -13.98 1.77
C MET A 61 0.67 -14.09 2.78
N SER A 62 1.79 -13.42 2.52
CA SER A 62 2.96 -13.39 3.39
C SER A 62 2.63 -12.84 4.78
N ILE A 63 1.83 -11.76 4.86
CA ILE A 63 1.37 -11.17 6.12
C ILE A 63 0.38 -12.10 6.84
N GLY A 64 -0.61 -12.62 6.12
CA GLY A 64 -1.66 -13.47 6.69
C GLY A 64 -1.18 -14.86 7.11
N TYR A 65 -0.02 -15.31 6.62
CA TYR A 65 0.56 -16.63 6.91
C TYR A 65 0.82 -16.87 8.41
N SER A 66 1.35 -15.88 9.14
CA SER A 66 1.81 -16.08 10.52
C SER A 66 0.69 -16.58 11.43
N SER A 67 -0.46 -15.92 11.42
CA SER A 67 -1.54 -16.16 12.39
C SER A 67 -2.06 -17.60 12.46
N PRO A 68 -2.50 -18.24 11.36
CA PRO A 68 -2.93 -19.63 11.42
C PRO A 68 -1.76 -20.62 11.62
N SER A 69 -0.54 -20.24 11.26
CA SER A 69 0.62 -21.14 11.33
C SER A 69 1.22 -21.29 12.74
N GLN A 70 0.93 -20.37 13.66
CA GLN A 70 1.57 -20.29 14.99
C GLN A 70 1.52 -21.61 15.76
N MET A 71 0.31 -22.11 16.02
CA MET A 71 0.12 -23.33 16.83
C MET A 71 0.77 -24.54 16.16
N GLY A 72 0.72 -24.63 14.83
CA GLY A 72 1.31 -25.72 14.06
C GLY A 72 2.84 -25.70 14.08
N ILE A 73 3.45 -24.52 13.92
CA ILE A 73 4.91 -24.36 13.95
C ILE A 73 5.46 -24.61 15.36
N MET A 74 4.85 -24.00 16.39
CA MET A 74 5.30 -24.19 17.77
C MET A 74 5.15 -25.65 18.23
N GLY A 75 4.10 -26.34 17.79
CA GLY A 75 3.88 -27.75 18.09
C GLY A 75 4.85 -28.70 17.37
N ASP A 76 5.09 -28.50 16.07
CA ASP A 76 5.93 -29.39 15.24
C ASP A 76 7.43 -29.25 15.55
N LEU A 77 7.88 -28.02 15.83
CA LEU A 77 9.30 -27.70 16.03
C LEU A 77 9.66 -27.41 17.49
N HIS A 78 8.70 -27.54 18.42
CA HIS A 78 8.86 -27.25 19.84
C HIS A 78 9.45 -25.86 20.13
N LEU A 79 9.04 -24.85 19.37
CA LEU A 79 9.56 -23.50 19.51
C LEU A 79 9.07 -22.83 20.78
N THR A 80 9.96 -22.06 21.40
CA THR A 80 9.61 -21.10 22.43
C THR A 80 8.84 -19.92 21.83
N LEU A 81 8.10 -19.21 22.68
CA LEU A 81 7.36 -18.01 22.25
C LEU A 81 8.31 -16.90 21.75
N ALA A 82 9.52 -16.80 22.32
CA ALA A 82 10.51 -15.84 21.89
C ALA A 82 10.98 -16.14 20.46
N GLU A 83 11.30 -17.41 20.16
CA GLU A 83 11.69 -17.84 18.80
C GLU A 83 10.55 -17.61 17.80
N TYR A 84 9.30 -17.91 18.17
CA TYR A 84 8.17 -17.63 17.28
C TYR A 84 7.93 -16.13 17.09
N SER A 85 8.18 -15.30 18.11
CA SER A 85 8.06 -13.84 17.99
C SER A 85 9.15 -13.23 17.11
N VAL A 86 10.34 -13.83 17.11
CA VAL A 86 11.39 -13.53 16.10
C VAL A 86 10.87 -13.89 14.72
N PHE A 87 10.38 -15.11 14.51
CA PHE A 87 9.82 -15.54 13.23
C PHE A 87 8.71 -14.60 12.72
N GLY A 88 7.76 -14.23 13.57
CA GLY A 88 6.67 -13.32 13.18
C GLY A 88 7.17 -11.92 12.80
N SER A 89 8.12 -11.38 13.55
CA SER A 89 8.62 -10.01 13.37
C SER A 89 9.71 -9.87 12.31
N ILE A 90 10.53 -10.89 12.06
CA ILE A 90 11.70 -10.77 11.16
C ILE A 90 11.29 -10.55 9.70
N LEU A 91 10.05 -10.90 9.33
CA LEU A 91 9.45 -10.55 8.05
C LEU A 91 9.55 -9.05 7.77
N THR A 92 9.30 -8.21 8.77
CA THR A 92 9.24 -6.75 8.60
C THR A 92 10.63 -6.13 8.52
N ILE A 93 11.64 -6.76 9.15
CA ILE A 93 13.06 -6.43 8.93
C ILE A 93 13.43 -6.74 7.48
N GLY A 94 13.08 -7.92 6.98
CA GLY A 94 13.29 -8.27 5.57
C GLY A 94 12.63 -7.25 4.64
N ALA A 95 11.38 -6.87 4.93
CA ALA A 95 10.66 -5.86 4.14
C ALA A 95 11.32 -4.49 4.18
N MET A 96 11.88 -4.08 5.32
CA MET A 96 12.67 -2.86 5.46
C MET A 96 13.92 -2.89 4.56
N LEU A 97 14.69 -3.99 4.59
CA LEU A 97 15.87 -4.17 3.74
C LEU A 97 15.51 -4.16 2.26
N GLY A 98 14.45 -4.90 1.89
CA GLY A 98 13.90 -4.95 0.54
C GLY A 98 13.45 -3.58 0.03
N ALA A 99 12.76 -2.80 0.87
CA ALA A 99 12.31 -1.46 0.53
C ALA A 99 13.48 -0.49 0.27
N ILE A 100 14.57 -0.57 1.05
CA ILE A 100 15.74 0.30 0.86
C ILE A 100 16.42 0.03 -0.50
N VAL A 101 16.56 -1.24 -0.88
CA VAL A 101 17.22 -1.60 -2.15
C VAL A 101 16.27 -1.50 -3.36
N SER A 102 14.96 -1.38 -3.12
CA SER A 102 13.92 -1.48 -4.15
C SER A 102 14.08 -0.49 -5.29
N GLY A 103 14.33 0.78 -5.00
CA GLY A 103 14.52 1.82 -6.02
C GLY A 103 15.74 1.54 -6.91
N SER A 104 16.86 1.13 -6.31
CA SER A 104 18.08 0.81 -7.05
C SER A 104 17.92 -0.41 -7.96
N ILE A 105 17.23 -1.45 -7.47
CA ILE A 105 16.95 -2.65 -8.25
C ILE A 105 15.96 -2.33 -9.38
N ALA A 106 14.88 -1.60 -9.10
CA ALA A 106 13.88 -1.20 -10.10
C ALA A 106 14.43 -0.29 -11.21
N ASP A 107 15.45 0.51 -10.88
CA ASP A 107 16.14 1.35 -11.86
C ASP A 107 17.14 0.55 -12.69
N ARG A 108 17.92 -0.37 -12.11
CA ARG A 108 18.93 -1.15 -12.84
C ARG A 108 18.37 -2.33 -13.62
N ALA A 109 17.47 -3.10 -13.01
CA ALA A 109 16.96 -4.36 -13.54
C ALA A 109 15.64 -4.20 -14.30
N SER A 110 15.14 -2.96 -14.49
CA SER A 110 13.77 -2.61 -14.92
C SER A 110 12.69 -2.94 -13.90
N ARG A 111 11.45 -2.50 -14.15
CA ARG A 111 10.33 -2.72 -13.20
C ARG A 111 9.86 -4.16 -13.29
N LYS A 112 9.79 -4.72 -14.50
CA LYS A 112 9.49 -6.14 -14.72
C LYS A 112 10.57 -7.04 -14.11
N GLY A 113 11.85 -6.72 -14.33
CA GLY A 113 12.94 -7.51 -13.75
C GLY A 113 13.00 -7.44 -12.23
N ALA A 114 12.68 -6.28 -11.63
CA ALA A 114 12.59 -6.16 -10.18
C ALA A 114 11.45 -7.00 -9.59
N MET A 115 10.28 -7.08 -10.25
CA MET A 115 9.22 -8.02 -9.86
C MET A 115 9.70 -9.47 -9.93
N ALA A 116 10.36 -9.86 -11.03
CA ALA A 116 10.87 -11.22 -11.18
C ALA A 116 11.91 -11.60 -10.11
N ILE A 117 12.83 -10.67 -9.78
CA ILE A 117 13.80 -10.87 -8.69
C ILE A 117 13.08 -11.08 -7.36
N SER A 118 12.04 -10.29 -7.09
CA SER A 118 11.24 -10.46 -5.89
C SER A 118 10.61 -11.84 -5.82
N ASP A 119 9.92 -12.26 -6.89
CA ASP A 119 9.19 -13.53 -6.91
C ASP A 119 10.13 -14.73 -6.71
N VAL A 120 11.36 -14.66 -7.25
CA VAL A 120 12.40 -15.67 -7.01
C VAL A 120 12.82 -15.69 -5.54
N ILE A 121 13.07 -14.53 -4.94
CA ILE A 121 13.45 -14.43 -3.51
C ILE A 121 12.31 -14.96 -2.62
N CYS A 122 11.07 -14.56 -2.89
CA CYS A 122 9.89 -15.04 -2.16
C CYS A 122 9.69 -16.55 -2.31
N THR A 123 9.82 -17.08 -3.54
CA THR A 123 9.74 -18.53 -3.80
C THR A 123 10.79 -19.29 -2.98
N LEU A 124 12.04 -18.83 -2.99
CA LEU A 124 13.10 -19.43 -2.16
C LEU A 124 12.74 -19.35 -0.67
N GLY A 125 12.24 -18.22 -0.20
CA GLY A 125 11.82 -18.05 1.19
C GLY A 125 10.69 -18.99 1.61
N TYR A 126 9.66 -19.15 0.78
CA TYR A 126 8.56 -20.09 1.01
C TYR A 126 9.02 -21.55 1.00
N LEU A 127 9.94 -21.92 0.10
CA LEU A 127 10.50 -23.28 0.06
C LEU A 127 11.36 -23.56 1.30
N LEU A 128 12.16 -22.60 1.75
CA LEU A 128 12.93 -22.72 2.99
C LEU A 128 12.03 -22.94 4.21
N ILE A 129 10.90 -22.23 4.29
CA ILE A 129 9.89 -22.46 5.32
C ILE A 129 9.26 -23.85 5.16
N ALA A 130 8.81 -24.22 3.97
CA ALA A 130 8.13 -25.51 3.75
C ALA A 130 8.99 -26.72 4.16
N PHE A 131 10.30 -26.66 3.92
CA PHE A 131 11.26 -27.72 4.24
C PHE A 131 12.03 -27.51 5.55
N SER A 132 11.68 -26.49 6.36
CA SER A 132 12.44 -26.18 7.57
C SER A 132 12.34 -27.29 8.61
N GLN A 133 13.48 -27.69 9.17
CA GLN A 133 13.55 -28.65 10.29
C GLN A 133 13.98 -27.99 11.62
N ASN A 134 14.45 -26.74 11.57
CA ASN A 134 14.91 -25.96 12.72
C ASN A 134 14.43 -24.51 12.59
N TYR A 135 14.37 -23.77 13.70
CA TYR A 135 13.94 -22.37 13.74
C TYR A 135 14.80 -21.44 12.87
N TRP A 136 16.12 -21.69 12.79
CA TRP A 136 17.02 -20.91 11.91
C TRP A 136 16.59 -20.90 10.44
N TRP A 137 16.13 -22.03 9.91
CA TRP A 137 15.67 -22.11 8.52
C TRP A 137 14.34 -21.38 8.29
N LEU A 138 13.46 -21.39 9.30
CA LEU A 138 12.23 -20.60 9.28
C LEU A 138 12.54 -19.11 9.21
N ASP A 139 13.43 -18.62 10.08
CA ASP A 139 13.79 -17.21 10.16
C ASP A 139 14.47 -16.71 8.88
N ILE A 140 15.41 -17.48 8.32
CA ILE A 140 16.06 -17.15 7.04
C ILE A 140 15.03 -17.11 5.91
N GLY A 141 14.14 -18.12 5.83
CA GLY A 141 13.07 -18.13 4.84
C GLY A 141 12.14 -16.92 4.97
N ARG A 142 11.85 -16.51 6.21
CA ARG A 142 10.99 -15.36 6.49
C ARG A 142 11.65 -14.02 6.16
N VAL A 143 12.97 -13.89 6.36
CA VAL A 143 13.74 -12.73 5.89
C VAL A 143 13.67 -12.60 4.37
N PHE A 144 13.82 -13.71 3.64
CA PHE A 144 13.73 -13.70 2.18
C PHE A 144 12.35 -13.27 1.69
N ILE A 145 11.28 -13.87 2.23
CA ILE A 145 9.91 -13.41 1.91
C ILE A 145 9.78 -11.92 2.23
N GLY A 146 10.29 -11.47 3.38
CA GLY A 146 10.34 -10.06 3.76
C GLY A 146 10.98 -9.19 2.67
N CYS A 147 12.20 -9.52 2.26
CA CYS A 147 12.94 -8.79 1.23
C CYS A 147 12.15 -8.67 -0.09
N GLY A 148 11.50 -9.75 -0.51
CA GLY A 148 10.68 -9.72 -1.72
C GLY A 148 9.42 -8.88 -1.56
N ILE A 149 8.64 -9.06 -0.49
CA ILE A 149 7.45 -8.22 -0.27
C ILE A 149 7.81 -6.73 -0.12
N GLY A 150 8.97 -6.42 0.47
CA GLY A 150 9.51 -5.06 0.54
C GLY A 150 9.79 -4.48 -0.85
N LEU A 151 10.36 -5.29 -1.74
CA LEU A 151 10.59 -4.94 -3.15
C LEU A 151 9.25 -4.72 -3.90
N LEU A 152 8.28 -5.64 -3.76
CA LEU A 152 6.97 -5.55 -4.41
C LEU A 152 6.15 -4.35 -3.93
N SER A 153 6.28 -3.98 -2.65
CA SER A 153 5.57 -2.83 -2.07
C SER A 153 5.84 -1.51 -2.80
N TYR A 154 7.03 -1.38 -3.40
CA TYR A 154 7.41 -0.23 -4.21
C TYR A 154 7.17 -0.48 -5.69
N VAL A 155 7.63 -1.62 -6.22
CA VAL A 155 7.69 -1.87 -7.66
C VAL A 155 6.29 -2.00 -8.27
N VAL A 156 5.35 -2.67 -7.59
CA VAL A 156 4.01 -2.92 -8.15
C VAL A 156 3.21 -1.62 -8.31
N PRO A 157 3.05 -0.75 -7.28
CA PRO A 157 2.35 0.52 -7.45
C PRO A 157 3.02 1.43 -8.49
N VAL A 158 4.36 1.46 -8.54
CA VAL A 158 5.10 2.24 -9.53
C VAL A 158 4.78 1.73 -10.93
N TYR A 159 4.96 0.43 -11.19
CA TYR A 159 4.68 -0.16 -12.50
C TYR A 159 3.26 0.16 -12.98
N ILE A 160 2.25 -0.10 -12.12
CA ILE A 160 0.84 0.21 -12.42
C ILE A 160 0.69 1.71 -12.75
N SER A 161 1.27 2.60 -11.97
CA SER A 161 1.18 4.03 -12.23
C SER A 161 1.79 4.41 -13.58
N GLU A 162 2.87 3.76 -14.02
CA GLU A 162 3.58 4.08 -15.26
C GLU A 162 2.86 3.57 -16.52
N ILE A 163 2.13 2.45 -16.43
CA ILE A 163 1.35 1.90 -17.55
C ILE A 163 -0.07 2.50 -17.67
N MET A 164 -0.63 3.00 -16.56
CA MET A 164 -2.01 3.52 -16.54
C MET A 164 -2.16 4.87 -17.25
N PRO A 165 -3.26 5.10 -18.00
CA PRO A 165 -3.62 6.43 -18.47
C PRO A 165 -3.96 7.34 -17.28
N LYS A 166 -3.71 8.65 -17.44
CA LYS A 166 -3.86 9.67 -16.38
C LYS A 166 -5.23 9.58 -15.66
N ASN A 167 -6.29 9.28 -16.39
CA ASN A 167 -7.68 9.32 -15.93
C ASN A 167 -8.07 8.15 -15.01
N LEU A 168 -7.29 7.06 -14.99
CA LEU A 168 -7.62 5.83 -14.24
C LEU A 168 -6.64 5.54 -13.10
N ARG A 169 -5.55 6.31 -12.98
CA ARG A 169 -4.43 6.01 -12.08
C ARG A 169 -4.85 5.87 -10.61
N GLY A 170 -5.78 6.70 -10.12
CA GLY A 170 -6.25 6.65 -8.73
C GLY A 170 -7.02 5.36 -8.40
N GLY A 171 -7.91 4.94 -9.29
CA GLY A 171 -8.70 3.71 -9.11
C GLY A 171 -7.89 2.42 -9.20
N PHE A 172 -6.69 2.45 -9.80
CA PHE A 172 -5.81 1.28 -9.85
C PHE A 172 -4.80 1.22 -8.69
N ALA A 173 -4.46 2.35 -8.08
CA ALA A 173 -3.70 2.36 -6.83
C ALA A 173 -4.46 1.65 -5.70
N THR A 174 -5.79 1.72 -5.71
CA THR A 174 -6.65 1.03 -4.74
C THR A 174 -6.75 -0.48 -4.99
N VAL A 175 -6.60 -0.93 -6.25
CA VAL A 175 -6.54 -2.37 -6.59
C VAL A 175 -5.34 -3.04 -5.91
N ASN A 176 -4.18 -2.36 -5.84
CA ASN A 176 -3.02 -2.87 -5.12
C ASN A 176 -3.35 -3.19 -3.64
N GLN A 177 -3.96 -2.23 -2.94
CA GLN A 177 -4.34 -2.43 -1.54
C GLN A 177 -5.42 -3.49 -1.36
N PHE A 178 -6.41 -3.52 -2.27
CA PHE A 178 -7.46 -4.52 -2.29
C PHE A 178 -6.88 -5.93 -2.41
N MET A 179 -5.93 -6.13 -3.33
CA MET A 179 -5.29 -7.43 -3.56
C MET A 179 -4.43 -7.89 -2.37
N ILE A 180 -3.77 -6.97 -1.65
CA ILE A 180 -3.10 -7.27 -0.37
C ILE A 180 -4.10 -7.82 0.65
N CYS A 181 -5.25 -7.16 0.82
CA CYS A 181 -6.29 -7.63 1.74
C CYS A 181 -6.86 -9.00 1.32
N CYS A 182 -7.08 -9.22 0.01
CA CYS A 182 -7.52 -10.51 -0.51
C CYS A 182 -6.49 -11.62 -0.24
N GLY A 183 -5.20 -11.35 -0.42
CA GLY A 183 -4.13 -12.31 -0.13
C GLY A 183 -4.09 -12.69 1.35
N GLY A 184 -4.14 -11.70 2.25
CA GLY A 184 -4.17 -11.95 3.69
C GLY A 184 -5.42 -12.72 4.14
N SER A 185 -6.57 -12.35 3.58
CA SER A 185 -7.84 -13.04 3.82
C SER A 185 -7.79 -14.49 3.35
N LEU A 186 -7.23 -14.76 2.17
CA LEU A 186 -7.07 -16.13 1.68
C LEU A 186 -6.13 -16.93 2.58
N ALA A 187 -5.03 -16.34 3.05
CA ALA A 187 -4.12 -17.02 3.98
C ALA A 187 -4.79 -17.39 5.30
N PHE A 188 -5.65 -16.53 5.87
CA PHE A 188 -6.44 -16.84 7.06
C PHE A 188 -7.42 -18.00 6.82
N VAL A 189 -8.10 -18.02 5.68
CA VAL A 189 -9.05 -19.07 5.33
C VAL A 189 -8.33 -20.39 5.04
N LEU A 190 -7.32 -20.39 4.17
CA LEU A 190 -6.56 -21.59 3.83
C LEU A 190 -5.86 -22.16 5.05
N GLY A 191 -5.19 -21.33 5.85
CA GLY A 191 -4.48 -21.79 7.05
C GLY A 191 -5.36 -22.45 8.11
N THR A 192 -6.69 -22.36 7.99
CA THR A 192 -7.63 -23.13 8.81
C THR A 192 -7.76 -24.59 8.36
N PHE A 193 -7.64 -24.85 7.05
CA PHE A 193 -7.91 -26.15 6.44
C PHE A 193 -6.65 -26.95 6.12
N ILE A 194 -5.50 -26.29 5.99
CA ILE A 194 -4.24 -26.93 5.59
C ILE A 194 -3.13 -26.71 6.63
N THR A 195 -2.13 -27.59 6.62
CA THR A 195 -0.95 -27.47 7.49
C THR A 195 -0.08 -26.27 7.10
N TRP A 196 0.70 -25.76 8.05
CA TRP A 196 1.58 -24.60 7.83
C TRP A 196 2.60 -24.82 6.69
N ARG A 197 3.14 -26.04 6.54
CA ARG A 197 4.05 -26.39 5.42
C ARG A 197 3.33 -26.33 4.07
N THR A 198 2.11 -26.85 4.00
CA THR A 198 1.29 -26.79 2.78
C THR A 198 0.86 -25.37 2.46
N LEU A 199 0.58 -24.55 3.50
CA LEU A 199 0.29 -23.13 3.35
C LEU A 199 1.49 -22.36 2.78
N ALA A 200 2.72 -22.71 3.20
CA ALA A 200 3.93 -22.13 2.63
C ALA A 200 4.08 -22.50 1.14
N ILE A 201 3.78 -23.75 0.76
CA ILE A 201 3.75 -24.18 -0.65
C ILE A 201 2.66 -23.43 -1.44
N ALA A 202 1.48 -23.21 -0.85
CA ALA A 202 0.44 -22.39 -1.46
C ALA A 202 0.90 -20.94 -1.70
N GLY A 203 1.78 -20.41 -0.85
CA GLY A 203 2.47 -19.13 -1.00
C GLY A 203 3.33 -19.01 -2.27
N VAL A 204 3.86 -20.12 -2.78
CA VAL A 204 4.66 -20.17 -4.01
C VAL A 204 3.79 -19.98 -5.26
N VAL A 205 2.52 -20.37 -5.22
CA VAL A 205 1.61 -20.32 -6.38
C VAL A 205 1.47 -18.91 -6.97
N PRO A 206 1.17 -17.85 -6.19
CA PRO A 206 1.11 -16.49 -6.74
C PRO A 206 2.47 -16.01 -7.27
N CYS A 207 3.59 -16.38 -6.64
CA CYS A 207 4.93 -16.04 -7.12
C CYS A 207 5.18 -16.61 -8.54
N LEU A 208 4.85 -17.90 -8.74
CA LEU A 208 5.01 -18.56 -10.04
C LEU A 208 4.04 -18.01 -11.09
N LEU A 209 2.80 -17.74 -10.70
CA LEU A 209 1.80 -17.12 -11.57
C LEU A 209 2.29 -15.75 -12.05
N GLN A 210 2.85 -14.95 -11.15
CA GLN A 210 3.44 -13.66 -11.50
C GLN A 210 4.65 -13.84 -12.41
N LEU A 211 5.63 -14.68 -12.07
CA LEU A 211 6.81 -14.94 -12.92
C LEU A 211 6.44 -15.33 -14.35
N VAL A 212 5.47 -16.24 -14.52
CA VAL A 212 4.98 -16.63 -15.85
C VAL A 212 4.24 -15.47 -16.51
N GLY A 213 3.39 -14.76 -15.77
CA GLY A 213 2.66 -13.59 -16.25
C GLY A 213 3.60 -12.47 -16.72
N LEU A 214 4.72 -12.25 -16.03
CA LEU A 214 5.70 -11.22 -16.36
C LEU A 214 6.22 -11.42 -17.79
N LEU A 215 6.33 -12.65 -18.30
CA LEU A 215 6.78 -12.92 -19.67
C LEU A 215 5.87 -12.27 -20.73
N PHE A 216 4.59 -12.10 -20.43
CA PHE A 216 3.59 -11.59 -21.36
C PHE A 216 3.31 -10.09 -21.23
N ILE A 217 3.78 -9.44 -20.17
CA ILE A 217 3.53 -8.00 -19.95
C ILE A 217 4.65 -7.13 -20.57
N PRO A 218 4.30 -5.92 -21.05
CA PRO A 218 5.23 -4.95 -21.56
C PRO A 218 6.10 -4.34 -20.44
N GLU A 219 7.27 -3.83 -20.81
CA GLU A 219 8.12 -3.06 -19.90
C GLU A 219 7.53 -1.67 -19.64
N SER A 220 7.92 -1.02 -18.55
CA SER A 220 7.50 0.35 -18.28
C SER A 220 8.01 1.34 -19.35
N PRO A 221 7.11 2.09 -20.04
CA PRO A 221 7.52 3.09 -21.01
C PRO A 221 8.36 4.21 -20.38
N ARG A 222 8.04 4.60 -19.13
CA ARG A 222 8.77 5.69 -18.45
C ARG A 222 10.18 5.29 -18.06
N TRP A 223 10.38 4.01 -17.71
CA TRP A 223 11.72 3.46 -17.50
C TRP A 223 12.53 3.49 -18.80
N LEU A 224 11.94 3.03 -19.91
CA LEU A 224 12.59 3.03 -21.23
C LEU A 224 12.96 4.44 -21.70
N ALA A 225 12.11 5.44 -21.44
CA ALA A 225 12.38 6.84 -21.73
C ALA A 225 13.57 7.38 -20.92
N ARG A 226 13.70 6.99 -19.64
CA ARG A 226 14.81 7.41 -18.76
C ARG A 226 16.17 6.84 -19.20
N PHE A 227 16.20 5.62 -19.72
CA PHE A 227 17.43 4.95 -20.17
C PHE A 227 17.72 5.14 -21.67
N GLY A 228 17.08 6.09 -22.35
CA GLY A 228 17.41 6.48 -23.72
C GLY A 228 17.07 5.47 -24.81
N HIS A 229 16.24 4.47 -24.52
CA HIS A 229 15.83 3.44 -25.50
C HIS A 229 14.64 3.92 -26.34
N SER A 230 14.82 5.00 -27.12
CA SER A 230 13.73 5.70 -27.82
C SER A 230 12.88 4.80 -28.72
N GLY A 231 13.49 3.81 -29.40
CA GLY A 231 12.76 2.87 -30.26
C GLY A 231 11.88 1.88 -29.48
N ALA A 232 12.41 1.32 -28.37
CA ALA A 232 11.65 0.40 -27.51
C ALA A 232 10.56 1.14 -26.72
N PHE A 233 10.84 2.38 -26.30
CA PHE A 233 9.87 3.25 -25.62
C PHE A 233 8.59 3.44 -26.44
N VAL A 234 8.73 3.87 -27.70
CA VAL A 234 7.59 4.11 -28.60
C VAL A 234 6.85 2.80 -28.89
N ALA A 235 7.57 1.71 -29.12
CA ALA A 235 6.97 0.40 -29.38
C ALA A 235 6.13 -0.12 -28.20
N GLU A 236 6.64 -0.05 -26.97
CA GLU A 236 5.91 -0.51 -25.77
C GLU A 236 4.74 0.42 -25.42
N LEU A 237 4.90 1.74 -25.57
CA LEU A 237 3.80 2.69 -25.37
C LEU A 237 2.68 2.45 -26.40
N GLN A 238 3.02 2.17 -27.65
CA GLN A 238 2.05 1.83 -28.70
C GLN A 238 1.34 0.50 -28.41
N LYS A 239 2.02 -0.51 -27.85
CA LYS A 239 1.38 -1.77 -27.42
C LYS A 239 0.36 -1.53 -26.30
N LEU A 240 0.68 -0.66 -25.33
CA LEU A 240 -0.21 -0.32 -24.22
C LEU A 240 -1.42 0.52 -24.64
N ARG A 241 -1.25 1.44 -25.61
CA ARG A 241 -2.32 2.34 -26.09
C ARG A 241 -3.07 1.79 -27.31
N GLY A 242 -2.53 0.76 -27.95
CA GLY A 242 -3.04 0.12 -29.16
C GLY A 242 -2.42 0.69 -30.43
N GLN A 243 -2.22 -0.17 -31.43
CA GLN A 243 -1.51 0.10 -32.70
C GLN A 243 -2.11 1.25 -33.56
N GLY A 244 -3.31 1.73 -33.25
CA GLY A 244 -4.00 2.79 -34.01
C GLY A 244 -4.21 4.10 -33.26
N THR A 245 -3.66 4.24 -32.06
CA THR A 245 -3.82 5.44 -31.23
C THR A 245 -2.62 6.38 -31.42
N ASP A 246 -2.85 7.67 -31.58
CA ASP A 246 -1.77 8.66 -31.58
C ASP A 246 -1.20 8.79 -30.16
N ILE A 247 0.09 8.44 -30.01
CA ILE A 247 0.84 8.50 -28.75
C ILE A 247 1.84 9.66 -28.73
N SER A 248 1.90 10.48 -29.78
CA SER A 248 2.94 11.51 -29.94
C SER A 248 2.93 12.53 -28.80
N GLU A 249 1.73 12.97 -28.38
CA GLU A 249 1.55 13.91 -27.28
C GLU A 249 2.00 13.30 -25.94
N GLU A 250 1.50 12.11 -25.58
CA GLU A 250 1.89 11.41 -24.34
C GLU A 250 3.39 11.08 -24.31
N ALA A 251 3.96 10.67 -25.45
CA ALA A 251 5.38 10.37 -25.57
C ALA A 251 6.25 11.62 -25.32
N SER A 252 5.85 12.76 -25.91
CA SER A 252 6.55 14.03 -25.73
C SER A 252 6.48 14.53 -24.28
N GLU A 253 5.31 14.42 -23.63
CA GLU A 253 5.14 14.79 -22.22
C GLU A 253 6.03 13.95 -21.30
N ILE A 254 6.12 12.63 -21.54
CA ILE A 254 6.96 11.73 -20.74
C ILE A 254 8.44 12.11 -20.91
N GLN A 255 8.88 12.42 -22.12
CA GLN A 255 10.27 12.82 -22.38
C GLN A 255 10.60 14.16 -21.69
N ILE A 256 9.77 15.19 -21.88
CA ILE A 256 9.94 16.51 -21.26
C ILE A 256 9.97 16.38 -19.73
N PHE A 257 9.05 15.59 -19.16
CA PHE A 257 9.00 15.36 -17.72
C PHE A 257 10.26 14.66 -17.22
N THR A 258 10.76 13.66 -17.96
CA THR A 258 11.96 12.91 -17.61
C THR A 258 13.21 13.79 -17.65
N GLU A 259 13.36 14.63 -18.67
CA GLU A 259 14.44 15.62 -18.75
C GLU A 259 14.38 16.62 -17.60
N LYS A 260 13.18 17.12 -17.28
CA LYS A 260 12.99 18.04 -16.15
C LYS A 260 13.39 17.39 -14.83
N LEU A 261 13.06 16.10 -14.64
CA LEU A 261 13.42 15.35 -13.44
C LEU A 261 14.93 15.14 -13.31
N GLN A 262 15.62 14.86 -14.42
CA GLN A 262 17.09 14.72 -14.45
C GLN A 262 17.84 16.03 -14.16
N ARG A 263 17.20 17.17 -14.44
CA ARG A 263 17.76 18.51 -14.16
C ARG A 263 17.52 18.97 -12.72
N LEU A 264 16.66 18.30 -11.96
CA LEU A 264 16.46 18.64 -10.55
C LEU A 264 17.65 18.15 -9.71
N PRO A 265 18.19 18.98 -8.81
CA PRO A 265 19.24 18.53 -7.89
C PRO A 265 18.72 17.41 -7.00
N GLU A 266 19.55 16.38 -6.78
CA GLU A 266 19.23 15.31 -5.85
C GLU A 266 19.05 15.89 -4.43
N SER A 267 17.86 15.71 -3.85
CA SER A 267 17.57 16.13 -2.48
C SER A 267 18.35 15.28 -1.48
N LYS A 268 19.02 15.90 -0.52
CA LYS A 268 19.63 15.17 0.60
C LYS A 268 18.55 14.90 1.66
N MET A 269 18.68 13.79 2.42
CA MET A 269 17.74 13.51 3.53
C MET A 269 17.70 14.62 4.58
N LEU A 270 18.79 15.38 4.74
CA LEU A 270 18.85 16.52 5.66
C LEU A 270 17.96 17.70 5.22
N ASP A 271 17.67 17.82 3.92
CA ASP A 271 16.81 18.89 3.40
C ASP A 271 15.34 18.70 3.84
N LEU A 272 14.96 17.50 4.28
CA LEU A 272 13.62 17.21 4.83
C LEU A 272 13.35 17.93 6.16
N PHE A 273 14.40 18.26 6.91
CA PHE A 273 14.27 18.91 8.22
C PHE A 273 14.23 20.45 8.12
N GLN A 274 14.13 21.00 6.92
CA GLN A 274 13.91 22.42 6.71
C GLN A 274 12.48 22.83 7.12
N LYS A 275 12.33 24.08 7.59
CA LYS A 275 11.06 24.60 8.12
C LYS A 275 9.89 24.50 7.13
N ASP A 276 10.18 24.57 5.83
CA ASP A 276 9.17 24.51 4.78
C ASP A 276 8.58 23.11 4.57
N TYR A 277 9.28 22.06 5.02
CA TYR A 277 8.87 20.66 4.83
C TYR A 277 8.55 19.94 6.14
N ILE A 278 8.95 20.49 7.29
CA ILE A 278 8.83 19.83 8.59
C ILE A 278 7.38 19.44 8.95
N HIS A 279 6.39 20.22 8.52
CA HIS A 279 4.97 19.90 8.73
C HIS A 279 4.54 18.67 7.92
N ALA A 280 4.90 18.62 6.63
CA ALA A 280 4.62 17.47 5.78
C ALA A 280 5.36 16.21 6.28
N VAL A 281 6.61 16.37 6.71
CA VAL A 281 7.40 15.28 7.32
C VAL A 281 6.75 14.79 8.61
N THR A 282 6.36 15.70 9.51
CA THR A 282 5.71 15.34 10.77
C THR A 282 4.37 14.64 10.51
N ALA A 283 3.54 15.15 9.60
CA ALA A 283 2.28 14.53 9.22
C ALA A 283 2.48 13.13 8.62
N GLY A 284 3.40 12.96 7.66
CA GLY A 284 3.65 11.68 6.99
C GLY A 284 4.30 10.64 7.90
N VAL A 285 5.36 11.02 8.61
CA VAL A 285 6.10 10.13 9.52
C VAL A 285 5.26 9.81 10.76
N GLY A 286 4.64 10.82 11.37
CA GLY A 286 3.77 10.63 12.52
C GLY A 286 2.58 9.74 12.22
N LEU A 287 1.94 9.91 11.05
CA LEU A 287 0.83 9.07 10.66
C LEU A 287 1.24 7.60 10.45
N MET A 288 2.41 7.32 9.85
CA MET A 288 2.91 5.94 9.72
C MET A 288 3.33 5.35 11.07
N ALA A 289 3.98 6.12 11.93
CA ALA A 289 4.34 5.67 13.26
C ALA A 289 3.09 5.27 14.06
N LEU A 290 2.07 6.15 14.08
CA LEU A 290 0.81 5.91 14.76
C LEU A 290 0.01 4.73 14.17
N GLN A 291 0.03 4.56 12.83
CA GLN A 291 -0.54 3.40 12.15
C GLN A 291 0.01 2.09 12.71
N GLN A 292 1.34 2.02 12.85
CA GLN A 292 2.03 0.79 13.23
C GLN A 292 1.94 0.55 14.73
N LEU A 293 2.20 1.58 15.54
CA LEU A 293 2.10 1.55 17.00
C LEU A 293 0.67 1.27 17.48
N GLY A 294 -0.35 1.51 16.66
CA GLY A 294 -1.74 1.11 16.90
C GLY A 294 -1.98 -0.40 16.93
N GLY A 295 -0.96 -1.24 16.73
CA GLY A 295 -1.03 -2.68 17.00
C GLY A 295 -1.42 -3.55 15.80
N VAL A 296 -1.58 -2.97 14.60
CA VAL A 296 -2.16 -3.69 13.45
C VAL A 296 -1.39 -4.97 13.10
N ASN A 297 -0.06 -4.92 13.01
CA ASN A 297 0.73 -6.10 12.63
C ASN A 297 0.78 -7.14 13.74
N GLY A 298 0.77 -6.73 15.01
CA GLY A 298 0.62 -7.65 16.14
C GLY A 298 -0.73 -8.39 16.08
N ILE A 299 -1.82 -7.65 15.87
CA ILE A 299 -3.15 -8.25 15.74
C ILE A 299 -3.21 -9.16 14.52
N LEU A 300 -2.72 -8.74 13.35
CA LEU A 300 -2.77 -9.55 12.12
C LEU A 300 -1.90 -10.81 12.20
N PHE A 301 -0.70 -10.74 12.77
CA PHE A 301 0.22 -11.88 12.84
C PHE A 301 -0.14 -12.88 13.93
N TYR A 302 -0.85 -12.45 14.98
CA TYR A 302 -1.16 -13.30 16.13
C TYR A 302 -2.67 -13.40 16.41
N ALA A 303 -3.53 -13.05 15.45
CA ALA A 303 -4.99 -13.05 15.65
C ALA A 303 -5.54 -14.37 16.18
N SER A 304 -5.07 -15.51 15.64
CA SER A 304 -5.47 -16.84 16.09
C SER A 304 -5.20 -17.02 17.59
N GLN A 305 -4.01 -16.61 18.04
CA GLN A 305 -3.64 -16.65 19.46
C GLN A 305 -4.50 -15.71 20.30
N VAL A 306 -4.82 -14.50 19.82
CA VAL A 306 -5.71 -13.57 20.55
C VAL A 306 -7.09 -14.19 20.77
N PHE A 307 -7.66 -14.85 19.75
CA PHE A 307 -8.95 -15.54 19.89
C PHE A 307 -8.90 -16.71 20.87
N VAL A 308 -7.85 -17.54 20.82
CA VAL A 308 -7.67 -18.64 21.77
C VAL A 308 -7.50 -18.10 23.20
N SER A 309 -6.66 -17.07 23.39
CA SER A 309 -6.47 -16.40 24.68
C SER A 309 -7.76 -15.76 25.19
N ALA A 310 -8.63 -15.24 24.32
CA ALA A 310 -9.93 -14.71 24.70
C ALA A 310 -10.88 -15.80 25.23
N GLY A 311 -10.70 -17.07 24.87
CA GLY A 311 -11.51 -18.19 25.36
C GLY A 311 -12.27 -18.95 24.28
N PHE A 312 -12.00 -18.68 23.00
CA PHE A 312 -12.55 -19.48 21.90
C PHE A 312 -11.81 -20.81 21.78
N SER A 313 -12.55 -21.88 21.44
CA SER A 313 -11.98 -23.23 21.30
C SER A 313 -10.94 -23.33 20.18
N SER A 314 -11.03 -22.49 19.16
CA SER A 314 -10.00 -22.36 18.11
C SER A 314 -9.95 -20.92 17.59
N GLY A 315 -8.77 -20.47 17.17
CA GLY A 315 -8.60 -19.17 16.52
C GLY A 315 -9.13 -19.13 15.08
N ASN A 316 -9.37 -20.29 14.48
CA ASN A 316 -9.76 -20.46 13.08
C ASN A 316 -11.07 -19.77 12.72
N THR A 317 -12.12 -19.92 13.54
CA THR A 317 -13.41 -19.26 13.30
C THR A 317 -13.26 -17.74 13.33
N GLY A 318 -12.43 -17.23 14.24
CA GLY A 318 -12.18 -15.79 14.38
C GLY A 318 -11.40 -15.22 13.19
N THR A 319 -10.34 -15.89 12.74
CA THR A 319 -9.55 -15.45 11.57
C THR A 319 -10.36 -15.50 10.27
N ILE A 320 -11.22 -16.50 10.08
CA ILE A 320 -12.18 -16.54 8.97
C ILE A 320 -13.15 -15.36 9.03
N ALA A 321 -13.71 -15.07 10.21
CA ALA A 321 -14.62 -13.94 10.38
C ALA A 321 -13.92 -12.60 10.05
N MET A 322 -12.66 -12.43 10.46
CA MET A 322 -11.87 -11.26 10.08
C MET A 322 -11.67 -11.17 8.56
N ALA A 323 -11.34 -12.28 7.89
CA ALA A 323 -11.17 -12.32 6.44
C ALA A 323 -12.45 -11.91 5.69
N VAL A 324 -13.61 -12.39 6.14
CA VAL A 324 -14.92 -12.05 5.56
C VAL A 324 -15.26 -10.57 5.73
N VAL A 325 -14.90 -9.96 6.86
CA VAL A 325 -15.14 -8.52 7.11
C VAL A 325 -14.12 -7.65 6.37
N GLN A 326 -12.87 -8.10 6.24
CA GLN A 326 -11.79 -7.31 5.67
C GLN A 326 -12.06 -6.90 4.21
N VAL A 327 -12.47 -7.85 3.36
CA VAL A 327 -12.61 -7.65 1.91
C VAL A 327 -13.72 -6.65 1.53
N PRO A 328 -14.95 -6.73 2.09
CA PRO A 328 -15.98 -5.73 1.81
C PRO A 328 -15.60 -4.34 2.35
N MET A 329 -14.95 -4.28 3.51
CA MET A 329 -14.61 -3.01 4.16
C MET A 329 -13.54 -2.22 3.40
N ILE A 330 -12.54 -2.89 2.80
CA ILE A 330 -11.60 -2.20 1.90
C ILE A 330 -12.31 -1.68 0.64
N GLY A 331 -13.22 -2.47 0.05
CA GLY A 331 -14.01 -2.04 -1.10
C GLY A 331 -14.86 -0.80 -0.79
N LEU A 332 -15.50 -0.79 0.38
CA LEU A 332 -16.23 0.36 0.89
C LEU A 332 -15.31 1.56 1.12
N GLY A 333 -14.12 1.34 1.69
CA GLY A 333 -13.12 2.37 1.94
C GLY A 333 -12.70 3.08 0.66
N VAL A 334 -12.49 2.33 -0.42
CA VAL A 334 -12.17 2.88 -1.75
C VAL A 334 -13.28 3.79 -2.27
N VAL A 335 -14.52 3.33 -2.24
CA VAL A 335 -15.68 4.11 -2.72
C VAL A 335 -15.90 5.36 -1.86
N LEU A 336 -15.72 5.25 -0.54
CA LEU A 336 -15.90 6.36 0.38
C LEU A 336 -14.74 7.36 0.32
N MET A 337 -13.52 6.95 0.01
CA MET A 337 -12.37 7.85 -0.09
C MET A 337 -12.59 8.94 -1.14
N ASP A 338 -13.17 8.56 -2.28
CA ASP A 338 -13.50 9.50 -3.35
C ASP A 338 -14.70 10.39 -3.00
N LYS A 339 -15.67 9.90 -2.20
CA LYS A 339 -16.87 10.65 -1.80
C LYS A 339 -16.64 11.56 -0.59
N ALA A 340 -16.15 11.02 0.52
CA ALA A 340 -16.01 11.70 1.81
C ALA A 340 -14.71 12.50 1.95
N GLY A 341 -13.65 12.16 1.20
CA GLY A 341 -12.31 12.75 1.40
C GLY A 341 -11.43 11.88 2.27
N ARG A 342 -10.13 12.23 2.35
CA ARG A 342 -9.11 11.40 3.00
C ARG A 342 -9.13 11.59 4.51
N ARG A 343 -9.24 12.84 4.99
CA ARG A 343 -9.16 13.16 6.42
C ARG A 343 -10.36 12.64 7.23
N PRO A 344 -11.63 12.86 6.83
CA PRO A 344 -12.78 12.33 7.56
C PRO A 344 -12.79 10.80 7.63
N LEU A 345 -12.45 10.13 6.53
CA LEU A 345 -12.42 8.68 6.48
C LEU A 345 -11.31 8.10 7.37
N LEU A 346 -10.16 8.77 7.43
CA LEU A 346 -9.07 8.42 8.33
C LEU A 346 -9.45 8.60 9.81
N MET A 347 -10.17 9.66 10.17
CA MET A 347 -10.68 9.87 11.53
C MET A 347 -11.68 8.80 11.95
N VAL A 348 -12.66 8.47 11.08
CA VAL A 348 -13.64 7.41 11.34
C VAL A 348 -12.94 6.05 11.50
N SER A 349 -11.96 5.78 10.63
CA SER A 349 -11.16 4.56 10.70
C SER A 349 -10.37 4.46 12.00
N ALA A 350 -9.66 5.51 12.40
CA ALA A 350 -8.88 5.55 13.65
C ALA A 350 -9.77 5.47 14.90
N ALA A 351 -10.94 6.10 14.89
CA ALA A 351 -11.92 5.98 15.97
C ALA A 351 -12.46 4.55 16.07
N GLY A 352 -12.71 3.91 14.93
CA GLY A 352 -13.14 2.52 14.87
C GLY A 352 -12.07 1.54 15.36
N THR A 353 -10.80 1.73 15.01
CA THR A 353 -9.71 0.90 15.56
C THR A 353 -9.54 1.11 17.07
N CYS A 354 -9.71 2.35 17.56
CA CYS A 354 -9.74 2.63 18.99
C CYS A 354 -10.87 1.86 19.69
N LEU A 355 -12.10 1.95 19.18
CA LEU A 355 -13.25 1.21 19.71
C LEU A 355 -13.02 -0.31 19.69
N GLY A 356 -12.46 -0.83 18.59
CA GLY A 356 -12.12 -2.24 18.46
C GLY A 356 -11.16 -2.70 19.56
N CYS A 357 -10.06 -1.97 19.77
CA CYS A 357 -9.10 -2.25 20.84
C CYS A 357 -9.73 -2.13 22.24
N LEU A 358 -10.59 -1.13 22.49
CA LEU A 358 -11.29 -0.99 23.76
C LEU A 358 -12.19 -2.21 24.06
N LEU A 359 -12.95 -2.68 23.06
CA LEU A 359 -13.81 -3.86 23.21
C LEU A 359 -13.01 -5.13 23.52
N VAL A 360 -11.88 -5.34 22.84
CA VAL A 360 -11.00 -6.48 23.13
C VAL A 360 -10.39 -6.36 24.52
N GLY A 361 -9.91 -5.18 24.91
CA GLY A 361 -9.37 -4.92 26.25
C GLY A 361 -10.40 -5.19 27.35
N LEU A 362 -11.65 -4.74 27.16
CA LEU A 362 -12.76 -5.02 28.08
C LEU A 362 -13.08 -6.51 28.17
N SER A 363 -13.01 -7.26 27.07
CA SER A 363 -13.18 -8.71 27.08
C SER A 363 -12.14 -9.41 27.94
N PHE A 364 -10.86 -9.02 27.82
CA PHE A 364 -9.78 -9.60 28.62
C PHE A 364 -9.87 -9.20 30.08
N LEU A 365 -10.22 -7.94 30.39
CA LEU A 365 -10.41 -7.48 31.75
C LEU A 365 -11.53 -8.25 32.46
N SER A 366 -12.64 -8.47 31.76
CA SER A 366 -13.78 -9.23 32.26
C SER A 366 -13.41 -10.66 32.65
N LYS A 367 -12.53 -11.29 31.85
CA LYS A 367 -12.06 -12.66 32.07
C LYS A 367 -11.14 -12.75 33.28
N GLU A 368 -10.25 -11.78 33.44
CA GLU A 368 -9.30 -11.73 34.56
C GLU A 368 -10.00 -11.44 35.90
N GLN A 369 -11.05 -10.62 35.89
CA GLN A 369 -11.84 -10.32 37.08
C GLN A 369 -12.92 -11.38 37.38
N HIS A 370 -12.93 -12.49 36.64
CA HIS A 370 -13.86 -13.61 36.80
C HIS A 370 -15.34 -13.20 36.84
N TRP A 371 -15.77 -12.31 35.94
CA TRP A 371 -17.18 -11.97 35.85
C TRP A 371 -18.03 -13.20 35.49
N GLU A 372 -19.23 -13.32 36.08
CA GLU A 372 -20.12 -14.49 35.88
C GLU A 372 -20.64 -14.65 34.44
N ARG A 373 -20.43 -13.67 33.56
CA ARG A 373 -20.83 -13.73 32.14
C ARG A 373 -19.62 -13.80 31.24
N ASP A 374 -19.66 -14.74 30.29
CA ASP A 374 -18.65 -14.84 29.23
C ASP A 374 -18.75 -13.66 28.26
N PHE A 375 -17.83 -12.72 28.39
CA PHE A 375 -17.72 -11.55 27.51
C PHE A 375 -16.87 -11.78 26.26
N ASN A 376 -16.61 -13.05 25.89
CA ASN A 376 -15.81 -13.45 24.73
C ASN A 376 -16.35 -12.86 23.41
N VAL A 377 -17.65 -12.57 23.35
CA VAL A 377 -18.30 -11.87 22.21
C VAL A 377 -17.69 -10.48 21.98
N PHE A 378 -17.23 -9.78 23.03
CA PHE A 378 -16.56 -8.49 22.89
C PHE A 378 -15.17 -8.60 22.26
N ALA A 379 -14.42 -9.68 22.52
CA ALA A 379 -13.15 -9.92 21.81
C ALA A 379 -13.39 -10.14 20.31
N LEU A 380 -14.42 -10.90 19.95
CA LEU A 380 -14.80 -11.10 18.55
C LEU A 380 -15.27 -9.80 17.91
N ALA A 381 -16.25 -9.12 18.49
CA ALA A 381 -16.77 -7.86 17.98
C ALA A 381 -15.65 -6.81 17.87
N GLY A 382 -14.78 -6.72 18.88
CA GLY A 382 -13.66 -5.79 18.91
C GLY A 382 -12.63 -6.03 17.81
N LEU A 383 -12.22 -7.29 17.58
CA LEU A 383 -11.31 -7.63 16.48
C LEU A 383 -11.94 -7.40 15.10
N LEU A 384 -13.24 -7.71 14.93
CA LEU A 384 -13.95 -7.45 13.67
C LEU A 384 -14.11 -5.96 13.39
N VAL A 385 -14.44 -5.16 14.41
CA VAL A 385 -14.48 -3.69 14.30
C VAL A 385 -13.09 -3.16 14.00
N PHE A 386 -12.05 -3.63 14.69
CA PHE A 386 -10.67 -3.21 14.43
C PHE A 386 -10.25 -3.46 12.98
N ILE A 387 -10.39 -4.70 12.48
CA ILE A 387 -9.94 -5.03 11.12
C ILE A 387 -10.80 -4.36 10.04
N GLY A 388 -12.11 -4.25 10.27
CA GLY A 388 -13.03 -3.58 9.36
C GLY A 388 -12.73 -2.09 9.28
N SER A 389 -12.57 -1.42 10.42
CA SER A 389 -12.21 -0.01 10.48
C SER A 389 -10.81 0.24 9.93
N PHE A 390 -9.81 -0.58 10.23
CA PHE A 390 -8.47 -0.44 9.66
C PHE A 390 -8.50 -0.53 8.13
N SER A 391 -9.23 -1.52 7.59
CA SER A 391 -9.36 -1.73 6.15
C SER A 391 -10.13 -0.62 5.45
N LEU A 392 -11.06 0.04 6.16
CA LEU A 392 -11.84 1.16 5.64
C LEU A 392 -10.98 2.38 5.29
N GLY A 393 -9.89 2.63 6.03
CA GLY A 393 -9.12 3.86 5.86
C GLY A 393 -7.67 3.77 6.28
N MET A 394 -7.41 3.43 7.54
CA MET A 394 -6.09 3.46 8.16
C MET A 394 -5.06 2.61 7.42
N GLY A 395 -5.46 1.54 6.71
CA GLY A 395 -4.55 0.72 5.92
C GLY A 395 -3.98 1.43 4.68
N GLY A 396 -4.84 2.07 3.88
CA GLY A 396 -4.46 2.64 2.58
C GLY A 396 -4.23 4.15 2.58
N ILE A 397 -5.04 4.91 3.32
CA ILE A 397 -5.05 6.38 3.27
C ILE A 397 -3.70 6.99 3.68
N PRO A 398 -2.99 6.51 4.72
CA PRO A 398 -1.68 7.07 5.07
C PRO A 398 -0.67 7.05 3.93
N TRP A 399 -0.67 5.99 3.11
CA TRP A 399 0.21 5.87 1.95
C TRP A 399 -0.17 6.84 0.84
N VAL A 400 -1.47 7.06 0.64
CA VAL A 400 -1.99 8.04 -0.32
C VAL A 400 -1.62 9.46 0.10
N ILE A 401 -1.88 9.82 1.36
CA ILE A 401 -1.56 11.15 1.91
C ILE A 401 -0.06 11.43 1.81
N MET A 402 0.80 10.46 2.17
CA MET A 402 2.25 10.59 1.98
C MET A 402 2.61 10.95 0.53
N SER A 403 1.94 10.33 -0.45
CA SER A 403 2.19 10.62 -1.85
C SER A 403 1.63 11.98 -2.32
N GLU A 404 0.73 12.61 -1.57
CA GLU A 404 0.06 13.86 -1.94
C GLU A 404 0.64 15.10 -1.22
N ILE A 405 1.25 14.94 -0.03
CA ILE A 405 1.79 16.06 0.77
C ILE A 405 3.23 16.46 0.40
N PHE A 406 4.03 15.54 -0.15
CA PHE A 406 5.44 15.81 -0.43
C PHE A 406 5.66 16.33 -1.85
N PRO A 407 6.48 17.39 -2.01
CA PRO A 407 6.82 17.90 -3.32
C PRO A 407 7.72 16.94 -4.10
N ILE A 408 7.63 17.00 -5.42
CA ILE A 408 8.25 16.02 -6.34
C ILE A 408 9.76 15.87 -6.12
N ASN A 409 10.46 16.97 -5.83
CA ASN A 409 11.91 16.98 -5.57
C ASN A 409 12.30 16.25 -4.27
N MET A 410 11.46 16.29 -3.24
CA MET A 410 11.73 15.67 -1.92
C MET A 410 11.03 14.32 -1.74
N LYS A 411 10.10 13.96 -2.63
CA LYS A 411 9.20 12.81 -2.49
C LYS A 411 9.94 11.48 -2.34
N GLY A 412 11.06 11.30 -3.04
CA GLY A 412 11.88 10.09 -2.93
C GLY A 412 12.50 9.93 -1.53
N SER A 413 13.12 11.00 -1.02
CA SER A 413 13.76 11.04 0.29
C SER A 413 12.74 10.97 1.45
N ALA A 414 11.64 11.71 1.34
CA ALA A 414 10.56 11.66 2.32
C ALA A 414 9.90 10.27 2.37
N GLY A 415 9.64 9.69 1.19
CA GLY A 415 9.05 8.36 1.06
C GLY A 415 9.92 7.28 1.70
N SER A 416 11.24 7.32 1.55
CA SER A 416 12.15 6.36 2.17
C SER A 416 12.18 6.48 3.69
N LEU A 417 12.19 7.70 4.24
CA LEU A 417 12.10 7.92 5.70
C LEU A 417 10.78 7.38 6.28
N VAL A 418 9.66 7.72 5.64
CA VAL A 418 8.33 7.29 6.06
C VAL A 418 8.21 5.75 6.01
N THR A 419 8.75 5.14 4.97
CA THR A 419 8.78 3.67 4.80
C THR A 419 9.64 3.01 5.88
N LEU A 420 10.82 3.57 6.18
CA LEU A 420 11.70 3.09 7.26
C LEU A 420 10.98 3.11 8.61
N VAL A 421 10.35 4.22 8.96
CA VAL A 421 9.61 4.37 10.23
C VAL A 421 8.43 3.40 10.31
N SER A 422 7.73 3.19 9.19
CA SER A 422 6.63 2.23 9.12
C SER A 422 7.12 0.80 9.39
N TRP A 423 8.15 0.34 8.70
CA TRP A 423 8.67 -1.03 8.89
C TRP A 423 9.34 -1.23 10.26
N LEU A 424 10.05 -0.22 10.77
CA LEU A 424 10.62 -0.26 12.11
C LEU A 424 9.52 -0.35 13.18
N GLY A 425 8.47 0.47 13.08
CA GLY A 425 7.32 0.41 13.98
C GLY A 425 6.61 -0.94 13.91
N SER A 426 6.44 -1.47 12.69
CA SER A 426 5.88 -2.79 12.44
C SER A 426 6.70 -3.90 13.11
N TRP A 427 8.04 -3.84 13.01
CA TRP A 427 8.94 -4.78 13.68
C TRP A 427 8.82 -4.72 15.20
N VAL A 428 8.93 -3.52 15.79
CA VAL A 428 8.86 -3.33 17.25
C VAL A 428 7.55 -3.87 17.80
N VAL A 429 6.43 -3.53 17.18
CA VAL A 429 5.10 -3.98 17.62
C VAL A 429 4.95 -5.49 17.44
N SER A 430 5.35 -6.05 16.31
CA SER A 430 5.22 -7.48 16.04
C SER A 430 6.10 -8.34 16.94
N TYR A 431 7.28 -7.86 17.30
CA TYR A 431 8.17 -8.55 18.23
C TYR A 431 7.65 -8.45 19.67
N ALA A 432 7.25 -7.26 20.11
CA ALA A 432 6.80 -7.01 21.47
C ALA A 432 5.41 -7.59 21.78
N PHE A 433 4.55 -7.82 20.77
CA PHE A 433 3.14 -8.16 20.97
C PHE A 433 2.90 -9.36 21.89
N ASN A 434 3.59 -10.48 21.68
CA ASN A 434 3.42 -11.67 22.51
C ASN A 434 3.89 -11.44 23.96
N PHE A 435 4.96 -10.67 24.15
CA PHE A 435 5.45 -10.31 25.49
C PHE A 435 4.47 -9.36 26.21
N LEU A 436 3.88 -8.42 25.48
CA LEU A 436 2.84 -7.54 26.00
C LEU A 436 1.60 -8.34 26.43
N LEU A 437 1.16 -9.31 25.63
CA LEU A 437 0.03 -10.17 25.97
C LEU A 437 0.26 -11.00 27.23
N ILE A 438 1.49 -11.49 27.45
CA ILE A 438 1.88 -12.17 28.69
C ILE A 438 1.88 -11.21 29.87
N TRP A 439 2.43 -10.01 29.69
CA TRP A 439 2.47 -9.01 30.75
C TRP A 439 1.07 -8.59 31.20
N SER A 440 0.21 -8.23 30.26
CA SER A 440 -1.20 -7.95 30.51
C SER A 440 -1.96 -7.97 29.18
N SER A 441 -2.86 -8.95 29.01
CA SER A 441 -3.68 -9.04 27.80
C SER A 441 -4.61 -7.84 27.66
N TYR A 442 -5.32 -7.43 28.73
CA TYR A 442 -6.18 -6.24 28.67
C TYR A 442 -5.38 -4.93 28.56
N GLY A 443 -4.26 -4.82 29.29
CA GLY A 443 -3.39 -3.65 29.26
C GLY A 443 -2.79 -3.39 27.87
N THR A 444 -2.42 -4.46 27.15
CA THR A 444 -1.93 -4.39 25.76
C THR A 444 -2.95 -3.71 24.86
N PHE A 445 -4.21 -4.15 24.89
CA PHE A 445 -5.26 -3.58 24.05
C PHE A 445 -5.66 -2.16 24.50
N PHE A 446 -5.56 -1.81 25.78
CA PHE A 446 -5.75 -0.43 26.24
C PHE A 446 -4.61 0.51 25.81
N ILE A 447 -3.36 0.04 25.75
CA ILE A 447 -2.25 0.79 25.17
C ILE A 447 -2.55 1.08 23.70
N PHE A 448 -2.94 0.07 22.92
CA PHE A 448 -3.29 0.26 21.51
C PHE A 448 -4.51 1.16 21.33
N ALA A 449 -5.55 1.02 22.16
CA ALA A 449 -6.70 1.92 22.14
C ALA A 449 -6.29 3.38 22.40
N THR A 450 -5.41 3.62 23.36
CA THR A 450 -4.89 4.96 23.66
C THR A 450 -4.14 5.54 22.47
N ILE A 451 -3.27 4.75 21.83
CA ILE A 451 -2.53 5.17 20.63
C ILE A 451 -3.49 5.46 19.46
N CYS A 452 -4.50 4.61 19.23
CA CYS A 452 -5.53 4.85 18.23
C CYS A 452 -6.35 6.13 18.54
N GLY A 453 -6.67 6.39 19.82
CA GLY A 453 -7.33 7.63 20.24
C GLY A 453 -6.47 8.87 19.98
N LEU A 454 -5.18 8.81 20.32
CA LEU A 454 -4.21 9.86 19.98
C LEU A 454 -4.08 10.06 18.47
N THR A 455 -4.24 8.99 17.68
CA THR A 455 -4.24 9.07 16.22
C THR A 455 -5.40 9.92 15.70
N VAL A 456 -6.59 9.82 16.31
CA VAL A 456 -7.73 10.67 15.93
C VAL A 456 -7.40 12.15 16.14
N VAL A 457 -6.84 12.49 17.31
CA VAL A 457 -6.43 13.86 17.65
C VAL A 457 -5.32 14.35 16.70
N PHE A 458 -4.34 13.50 16.42
CA PHE A 458 -3.25 13.82 15.50
C PHE A 458 -3.75 14.10 14.08
N VAL A 459 -4.67 13.28 13.57
CA VAL A 459 -5.28 13.47 12.24
C VAL A 459 -6.11 14.76 12.18
N GLU A 460 -6.80 15.10 13.27
CA GLU A 460 -7.55 16.34 13.34
C GLU A 460 -6.63 17.56 13.29
N GLN A 461 -5.51 17.54 14.03
CA GLN A 461 -4.65 18.73 14.18
C GLN A 461 -3.62 18.91 13.07
N LEU A 462 -3.03 17.82 12.57
CA LEU A 462 -1.79 17.89 11.75
C LEU A 462 -1.97 17.38 10.32
N VAL A 463 -3.03 16.62 10.02
CA VAL A 463 -3.22 16.03 8.69
C VAL A 463 -4.15 16.92 7.85
N PRO A 464 -3.67 17.49 6.72
CA PRO A 464 -4.50 18.29 5.84
C PRO A 464 -5.46 17.42 5.02
N GLU A 465 -6.59 18.00 4.59
CA GLU A 465 -7.41 17.37 3.54
C GLU A 465 -6.73 17.57 2.19
N THR A 466 -6.52 16.47 1.47
CA THR A 466 -5.82 16.45 0.17
C THR A 466 -6.78 16.28 -1.01
N LYS A 467 -8.04 15.88 -0.77
CA LYS A 467 -9.01 15.65 -1.84
C LYS A 467 -9.23 16.91 -2.69
N GLY A 468 -8.95 16.78 -3.98
CA GLY A 468 -9.24 17.79 -5.00
C GLY A 468 -8.39 19.05 -4.90
N ARG A 469 -7.30 19.02 -4.13
CA ARG A 469 -6.38 20.16 -3.98
C ARG A 469 -5.10 19.92 -4.76
N THR A 470 -4.52 21.01 -5.26
CA THR A 470 -3.18 20.93 -5.86
C THR A 470 -2.11 20.80 -4.79
N LEU A 471 -0.93 20.33 -5.18
CA LEU A 471 0.21 20.21 -4.26
C LEU A 471 0.56 21.60 -3.67
N GLU A 472 0.51 22.64 -4.49
CA GLU A 472 0.80 24.02 -4.10
C GLU A 472 -0.21 24.54 -3.07
N GLU A 473 -1.50 24.23 -3.23
CA GLU A 473 -2.55 24.56 -2.26
C GLU A 473 -2.37 23.83 -0.94
N ILE A 474 -1.97 22.55 -0.99
CA ILE A 474 -1.70 21.74 0.21
C ILE A 474 -0.49 22.35 0.96
N GLN A 475 0.59 22.65 0.26
CA GLN A 475 1.78 23.30 0.86
C GLN A 475 1.47 24.68 1.44
N ALA A 476 0.71 25.50 0.73
CA ALA A 476 0.27 26.81 1.22
C ALA A 476 -0.59 26.66 2.49
N SER A 477 -1.50 25.67 2.53
CA SER A 477 -2.33 25.43 3.71
C SER A 477 -1.50 25.00 4.92
N MET A 478 -0.52 24.10 4.75
CA MET A 478 0.37 23.65 5.82
C MET A 478 1.28 24.79 6.33
N ASN A 479 1.76 25.64 5.41
CA ASN A 479 2.58 26.80 5.76
C ASN A 479 1.77 27.95 6.36
N SER A 480 0.47 28.06 6.07
CA SER A 480 -0.40 29.07 6.71
C SER A 480 -0.74 28.74 8.16
N SER A 481 -0.74 27.46 8.55
CA SER A 481 -0.85 27.03 9.95
C SER A 481 0.32 27.47 10.84
N LEU A 482 1.43 27.95 10.24
CA LEU A 482 2.57 28.56 10.93
C LEU A 482 2.40 30.05 11.25
N THR A 483 1.42 30.74 10.67
CA THR A 483 1.04 32.06 11.17
C THR A 483 0.11 31.86 12.36
N PRO A 484 0.56 32.10 13.60
CA PRO A 484 -0.36 32.08 14.73
C PRO A 484 -1.41 33.15 14.45
N PHE A 485 -2.67 32.84 14.76
CA PHE A 485 -3.72 33.84 14.86
C PHE A 485 -3.21 35.01 15.71
N HIS A 486 -2.81 36.09 15.06
CA HIS A 486 -2.86 37.41 15.68
C HIS A 486 -4.31 37.84 15.61
N LYS A 487 -5.09 37.46 16.62
CA LYS A 487 -6.16 38.27 17.22
C LYS A 487 -6.74 37.57 18.44
#